data_AF-A0AA94ENY9-F1
#
_entry.id   AF-A0AA94ENY9-F1
#
_cell.length_a   1.000
_cell.length_b   1.000
_cell.length_c   1.000
_cell.angle_alpha   90.00
_cell.angle_beta   90.00
_cell.angle_gamma   90.00
#
_symmetry.space_group_name_H-M   'P 1'
#
loop_
_entity.id
_entity.type
_entity.pdbx_description
1 polymer ?
#
loop_
_entity_poly.entity_id
_entity_poly.type
_entity_poly.pdbx_seq_one_letter_code
_entity_poly.pdbx_strand_id
1 'polypeptide(L)' 'MNLIPQWQQLWKMYSVQLSALLVALNLAATYWPAFQGVLPAGVFTAVNSFLGLAVIISRIIKQPELSADKPTV' A
#
# COMPACT_ATOMS: atom_id res chain seq x y z
N MET A 1 18.04 14.33 24.56
CA MET A 1 16.85 14.73 23.76
C MET A 1 16.16 13.44 23.32
N ASN A 2 15.12 13.03 24.03
CA ASN A 2 14.34 11.83 23.68
C ASN A 2 12.97 12.34 23.25
N LEU A 3 12.83 12.62 21.95
CA LEU A 3 11.71 13.41 21.42
C LEU A 3 10.37 12.66 21.51
N ILE A 4 10.38 11.33 21.70
CA ILE A 4 9.18 10.52 21.95
C ILE A 4 9.54 9.36 22.90
N PRO A 5 9.10 9.38 24.16
CA PRO A 5 9.27 8.24 25.04
C PRO A 5 8.43 7.09 24.45
N GLN A 6 9.08 6.00 24.05
CA GLN A 6 8.49 4.79 23.44
C GLN A 6 8.38 4.76 21.89
N TRP A 7 9.26 5.45 21.15
CA TRP A 7 9.30 5.36 19.67
C TRP A 7 9.29 3.93 19.10
N GLN A 8 9.86 2.95 19.82
CA GLN A 8 9.88 1.54 19.42
C GLN A 8 8.48 0.90 19.43
N GLN A 9 7.53 1.39 20.23
CA GLN A 9 6.15 0.91 20.24
C GLN A 9 5.34 1.40 19.05
N LEU A 10 5.78 2.43 18.33
CA LEU A 10 5.10 2.92 17.12
C LEU A 10 5.01 1.82 16.05
N TRP A 11 5.95 0.88 16.03
CA TRP A 11 5.92 -0.31 15.16
C TRP A 11 4.75 -1.26 15.41
N LYS A 12 4.06 -1.15 16.56
CA LYS A 12 2.85 -1.92 16.88
C LYS A 12 1.57 -1.26 16.35
N MET A 13 1.62 0.00 15.95
CA MET A 13 0.45 0.68 15.39
C MET A 13 0.18 0.18 13.97
N TYR A 14 -1.05 -0.24 13.71
CA TYR A 14 -1.49 -0.67 12.38
C TYR A 14 -1.20 0.37 11.30
N SER A 15 -1.31 1.67 11.60
CA SER A 15 -0.99 2.75 10.65
C SER A 15 0.48 2.76 10.22
N VAL A 16 1.41 2.52 11.16
CA VAL A 16 2.86 2.48 10.88
C VAL A 16 3.21 1.23 10.07
N GLN A 17 2.58 0.09 10.39
CA GLN A 17 2.74 -1.14 9.62
C GLN A 17 2.18 -1.00 8.21
N LEU A 18 1.00 -0.38 8.05
CA LEU A 18 0.40 -0.11 6.75
C LEU A 18 1.29 0.83 5.93
N SER A 19 1.86 1.86 6.55
CA SER A 19 2.78 2.80 5.92
C SER A 19 4.09 2.11 5.51
N ALA A 20 4.66 1.27 6.38
CA ALA A 20 5.85 0.49 6.06
C ALA A 20 5.58 -0.50 4.91
N LEU A 21 4.42 -1.13 4.90
CA LEU A 21 3.98 -2.05 3.85
C LEU A 21 3.77 -1.30 2.52
N LEU A 22 3.19 -0.10 2.56
CA LEU A 22 3.07 0.81 1.41
C LEU A 22 4.43 1.24 0.85
N VAL A 23 5.38 1.56 1.71
CA VAL A 23 6.76 1.91 1.31
C VAL A 23 7.41 0.69 0.65
N ALA A 24 7.30 -0.49 1.25
CA ALA A 24 7.84 -1.72 0.68
C ALA A 24 7.22 -2.04 -0.69
N LEU A 25 5.90 -1.88 -0.84
CA LEU A 25 5.20 -2.06 -2.12
C LEU A 25 5.64 -1.04 -3.18
N ASN A 26 5.86 0.22 -2.81
CA ASN A 26 6.35 1.24 -3.74
C ASN A 26 7.77 0.95 -4.22
N LEU A 27 8.65 0.52 -3.32
CA LEU A 27 9.99 0.09 -3.67
C LEU A 27 9.93 -1.13 -4.61
N ALA A 28 9.13 -2.13 -4.26
CA ALA A 28 8.92 -3.30 -5.10
C ALA A 28 8.43 -2.88 -6.49
N ALA A 29 7.45 -1.99 -6.60
CA ALA A 29 6.94 -1.47 -7.87
C ALA A 29 8.00 -0.70 -8.67
N THR A 30 8.90 0.03 -8.00
CA THR A 30 10.00 0.77 -8.64
C THR A 30 11.02 -0.17 -9.26
N TYR A 31 11.34 -1.28 -8.58
CA TYR A 31 12.30 -2.27 -9.07
C TYR A 31 11.65 -3.39 -9.89
N TRP A 32 10.33 -3.52 -9.88
CA TRP A 32 9.59 -4.55 -10.62
C TRP A 32 9.95 -4.61 -12.11
N PRO A 33 10.08 -3.47 -12.84
CA PRO A 33 10.51 -3.48 -14.23
C PRO A 33 11.93 -4.03 -14.44
N ALA A 34 12.81 -4.00 -13.44
CA ALA A 34 14.15 -4.58 -13.59
C ALA A 34 14.10 -6.11 -13.72
N PHE A 35 13.04 -6.76 -13.22
CA PHE A 35 12.88 -8.22 -13.29
C PHE A 35 12.28 -8.73 -14.62
N GLN A 36 11.88 -7.83 -15.52
CA GLN A 36 11.28 -8.16 -16.84
C GLN A 36 12.14 -9.10 -17.69
N GLY A 37 13.47 -9.01 -17.55
CA GLY A 37 14.43 -9.83 -18.30
C GLY A 37 14.93 -11.06 -17.55
N VAL A 38 14.63 -11.19 -16.25
CA VAL A 38 15.13 -12.28 -15.38
C VAL A 38 14.03 -13.30 -15.10
N LEU A 39 12.78 -12.84 -14.97
CA LEU A 39 11.63 -13.72 -14.73
C LEU A 39 10.99 -14.18 -16.05
N PRO A 40 10.48 -15.42 -16.11
CA PRO A 40 9.70 -15.88 -17.26
C PRO A 40 8.47 -14.98 -17.48
N ALA A 41 8.18 -14.65 -18.74
CA ALA A 41 7.09 -13.75 -19.12
C ALA A 41 5.72 -14.17 -18.54
N GLY A 42 5.48 -15.47 -18.40
CA GLY A 42 4.26 -16.00 -17.79
C GLY A 42 4.09 -15.62 -16.32
N VAL A 43 5.18 -15.62 -15.53
CA VAL A 43 5.16 -15.25 -14.11
C VAL A 43 4.92 -13.74 -13.97
N PHE A 44 5.62 -12.94 -14.77
CA PHE A 44 5.45 -11.48 -14.76
C PHE A 44 4.02 -11.07 -15.12
N THR A 45 3.44 -11.73 -16.11
CA THR A 45 2.04 -11.50 -16.54
C THR A 45 1.04 -11.94 -15.48
N ALA A 46 1.22 -13.12 -14.88
CA ALA A 46 0.31 -13.63 -13.85
C ALA A 46 0.25 -12.69 -12.62
N VAL A 47 1.40 -12.21 -12.15
CA VAL A 47 1.47 -11.29 -11.01
C VAL A 47 0.80 -9.96 -11.33
N ASN A 48 1.08 -9.36 -12.49
CA ASN A 48 0.46 -8.09 -12.89
C ASN A 48 -1.05 -8.22 -13.06
N SER A 49 -1.53 -9.31 -13.69
CA SER A 49 -2.97 -9.57 -13.83
C SER A 49 -3.66 -9.72 -12.48
N PHE A 50 -3.03 -10.43 -11.53
CA PHE A 50 -3.56 -10.57 -10.18
C PHE A 50 -3.60 -9.23 -9.44
N LEU A 51 -2.54 -8.42 -9.51
CA LEU A 51 -2.51 -7.07 -8.92
C LEU A 51 -3.57 -6.16 -9.55
N GLY A 52 -3.76 -6.22 -10.86
CA GLY A 52 -4.82 -5.48 -11.56
C GLY A 52 -6.21 -5.88 -11.06
N LEU A 53 -6.47 -7.17 -10.92
CA LEU A 53 -7.72 -7.68 -10.35
C LEU A 53 -7.92 -7.20 -8.90
N ALA A 54 -6.86 -7.25 -8.08
CA ALA A 54 -6.91 -6.79 -6.69
C ALA A 54 -7.24 -5.29 -6.58
N VAL A 55 -6.70 -4.45 -7.48
CA VAL A 55 -7.04 -3.02 -7.56
C VAL A 55 -8.51 -2.82 -7.91
N ILE A 56 -9.05 -3.60 -8.85
CA ILE A 56 -10.47 -3.54 -9.23
C ILE A 56 -11.34 -3.90 -8.02
N ILE A 57 -11.03 -4.98 -7.32
CA ILE A 57 -11.75 -5.41 -6.10
C ILE A 57 -11.63 -4.34 -5.01
N SER A 58 -10.44 -3.77 -4.81
CA SER A 58 -10.24 -2.68 -3.85
C SER A 58 -11.09 -1.46 -4.16
N ARG A 59 -11.37 -1.17 -5.43
CA ARG A 59 -12.27 -0.07 -5.83
C ARG A 59 -13.75 -0.38 -5.58
N ILE A 60 -14.14 -1.65 -5.53
CA ILE A 60 -15.51 -2.06 -5.20
C ILE A 60 -15.79 -1.83 -3.70
N ILE A 61 -14.76 -1.97 -2.86
CA ILE A 61 -14.85 -1.61 -1.45
C ILE A 61 -14.91 -0.08 -1.36
N LYS A 62 -16.14 0.45 -1.31
CA LYS A 62 -16.41 1.88 -1.09
C LYS A 62 -15.55 2.37 0.08
N GLN A 63 -14.65 3.31 -0.20
CA GLN A 63 -14.04 4.10 0.87
C GLN A 63 -15.19 4.76 1.64
N PRO A 64 -15.21 4.70 2.98
CA PRO A 64 -16.22 5.41 3.76
C PRO A 64 -16.12 6.88 3.34
N GLU A 65 -17.22 7.42 2.82
CA GLU A 65 -17.29 8.84 2.51
C GLU A 65 -16.93 9.57 3.79
N LEU A 66 -15.80 10.26 3.78
CA LEU A 66 -15.53 11.33 4.74
C LEU A 66 -16.69 12.30 4.52
N SER A 67 -17.75 12.12 5.32
CA SER A 67 -18.83 13.08 5.42
C SER A 67 -18.14 14.35 5.87
N ALA A 68 -17.83 15.20 4.90
CA ALA A 68 -17.46 16.56 5.12
C ALA A 68 -18.61 17.13 5.94
N ASP A 69 -18.32 17.34 7.23
CA ASP A 69 -19.14 18.02 8.19
C ASP A 69 -19.73 19.26 7.48
N LYS A 70 -21.03 19.22 7.22
CA LYS A 70 -21.75 20.34 6.61
C LYS A 70 -21.65 21.49 7.61
N PRO A 71 -21.07 22.65 7.26
CA PRO A 71 -21.18 23.80 8.14
C PRO A 71 -22.66 24.19 8.18
N THR A 72 -23.30 23.97 9.32
CA THR A 72 -24.63 24.49 9.62
C THR A 72 -24.52 26.02 9.67
N VAL A 73 -25.11 26.68 8.68
CA VAL A 73 -25.43 28.12 8.71
C VAL A 73 -26.94 28.25 8.82
#